data_AF-A0AAE3SMW6-F1
#
_entry.id   AF-A0AAE3SMW6-F1
#
_cell.length_a   1.000
_cell.length_b   1.000
_cell.length_c   1.000
_cell.angle_alpha   90.00
_cell.angle_beta   90.00
_cell.angle_gamma   90.00
#
_symmetry.space_group_name_H-M   'P 1'
#
loop_
_entity.id
_entity.type
_entity.pdbx_description
1 polymer ?
#
loop_
_entity_poly.entity_id
_entity_poly.type
_entity_poly.pdbx_seq_one_letter_code
_entity_poly.pdbx_strand_id
1 'polypeptide(L)'
;MFELEDLLKAKRRKDLISVADQKNMKIRKVLRNVRYEEELKLLQAELVTLQQWVTKKKLRVAILFEGRDAAGKGGSIKRFTEHLNPRSMRVVALSKPTEVEQGQWYFRRYIKEMPNPGEIVFFDRSWYNRAVVEPVMGFCTIPEYDQFMVQVPGFEHMLYEDGVILIKFWFSISKDEQKKRFDSRMDNPLKIWKFSPVDKMGQVLWDKYTHYKEQMFSKTHSTFSPWIIVKANNKRVARLESIRYVLSQFHYSRHAGSKTTILPDPNVVQRYYRHIEQIDI
;
A
#
# COMPACT_ATOMS: atom_id res chain seq x y z
N MET A 1 -12.12 24.46 14.65
CA MET A 1 -12.79 24.07 13.38
C MET A 1 -13.78 25.17 13.07
N PHE A 2 -14.20 25.38 11.82
CA PHE A 2 -15.33 26.27 11.58
C PHE A 2 -16.57 25.69 12.27
N GLU A 3 -17.27 26.53 13.02
CA GLU A 3 -18.58 26.22 13.59
C GLU A 3 -19.67 26.63 12.60
N LEU A 4 -20.88 26.10 12.80
CA LEU A 4 -22.01 26.41 11.93
C LEU A 4 -22.28 27.92 11.86
N GLU A 5 -22.15 28.63 13.00
CA GLU A 5 -22.30 30.08 13.04
C GLU A 5 -21.23 30.83 12.25
N ASP A 6 -19.98 30.36 12.24
CA ASP A 6 -18.90 30.97 11.46
C ASP A 6 -19.22 30.93 9.97
N LEU A 7 -19.78 29.81 9.51
CA LEU A 7 -20.14 29.58 8.12
C LEU A 7 -21.37 30.39 7.70
N LEU A 8 -22.34 30.57 8.60
CA LEU A 8 -23.56 31.34 8.35
C LEU A 8 -23.32 32.86 8.37
N LYS A 9 -22.37 33.34 9.18
CA LYS A 9 -22.02 34.78 9.26
C LYS A 9 -21.12 35.24 8.13
N ALA A 10 -20.36 34.34 7.51
CA ALA A 10 -19.47 34.68 6.41
C ALA A 10 -20.23 34.93 5.09
N LYS A 11 -20.09 36.13 4.52
CA LYS A 11 -20.71 36.50 3.24
C LYS A 11 -19.72 36.49 2.09
N ARG A 12 -18.43 36.65 2.38
CA ARG A 12 -17.33 36.70 1.41
C ARG A 12 -16.20 35.77 1.86
N ARG A 13 -15.38 35.34 0.90
CA ARG A 13 -14.19 34.50 1.18
C ARG A 13 -13.24 35.13 2.21
N LYS A 14 -13.12 36.47 2.23
CA LYS A 14 -12.28 37.20 3.19
C LYS A 14 -12.76 36.99 4.64
N ASP A 15 -14.07 36.87 4.86
CA ASP A 15 -14.67 36.69 6.19
C ASP A 15 -14.28 35.32 6.78
N LEU A 16 -14.28 34.27 5.95
CA LEU A 16 -13.80 32.94 6.35
C LEU A 16 -12.30 32.91 6.63
N ILE A 17 -11.51 33.71 5.92
CA ILE A 17 -10.07 33.85 6.17
C ILE A 17 -9.84 34.55 7.51
N SER A 18 -10.55 35.65 7.79
CA SER A 18 -10.42 36.35 9.08
C SER A 18 -10.85 35.48 10.26
N VAL A 19 -11.93 34.70 10.12
CA VAL A 19 -12.35 33.76 11.19
C VAL A 19 -11.31 32.65 11.37
N ALA A 20 -10.73 32.15 10.27
CA ALA A 20 -9.67 31.16 10.35
C ALA A 20 -8.42 31.73 11.04
N ASP A 21 -8.03 32.97 10.76
CA ASP A 21 -6.89 33.62 11.42
C ASP A 21 -7.17 33.84 12.92
N GLN A 22 -8.38 34.31 13.27
CA GLN A 22 -8.81 34.46 14.67
C GLN A 22 -8.81 33.15 15.45
N LYS A 23 -9.26 32.05 14.82
CA LYS A 23 -9.26 30.71 15.42
C LYS A 23 -7.91 29.98 15.26
N ASN A 24 -6.85 30.68 14.86
CA ASN A 24 -5.50 30.16 14.60
C ASN A 24 -5.49 28.89 13.72
N MET A 25 -6.41 28.84 12.76
CA MET A 25 -6.58 27.74 11.83
C MET A 25 -5.54 27.84 10.72
N LYS A 26 -4.76 26.77 10.54
CA LYS A 26 -3.78 26.67 9.45
C LYS A 26 -4.48 26.48 8.10
N ILE A 27 -4.96 27.56 7.46
CA ILE A 27 -5.74 27.54 6.20
C ILE A 27 -5.07 26.68 5.13
N ARG A 28 -3.75 26.79 4.95
CA ARG A 28 -2.98 25.95 4.01
C ARG A 28 -3.17 24.45 4.26
N LYS A 29 -3.20 24.02 5.52
CA LYS A 29 -3.43 22.62 5.91
C LYS A 29 -4.86 22.19 5.58
N VAL A 30 -5.85 23.06 5.83
CA VAL A 30 -7.26 22.80 5.49
C VAL A 30 -7.43 22.63 3.99
N LEU A 31 -6.94 23.58 3.18
CA LEU A 31 -7.02 23.50 1.72
C LEU A 31 -6.32 22.24 1.17
N ARG A 32 -5.17 21.85 1.75
CA ARG A 32 -4.48 20.60 1.41
C ARG A 32 -5.30 19.36 1.77
N ASN A 33 -6.09 19.40 2.84
CA ASN A 33 -7.00 18.29 3.18
C ASN A 33 -8.12 18.20 2.14
N VAL A 34 -8.79 19.32 1.86
CA VAL A 34 -9.91 19.37 0.92
C VAL A 34 -9.49 18.86 -0.45
N ARG A 35 -8.38 19.37 -1.00
CA ARG A 35 -7.84 18.91 -2.30
C ARG A 35 -7.57 17.41 -2.32
N TYR A 36 -6.98 16.87 -1.26
CA TYR A 36 -6.72 15.43 -1.15
C TYR A 36 -8.01 14.61 -1.16
N GLU A 37 -9.04 15.02 -0.42
CA GLU A 37 -10.32 14.28 -0.37
C GLU A 37 -11.07 14.39 -1.71
N GLU A 38 -11.03 15.55 -2.37
CA GLU A 38 -11.59 15.72 -3.73
C GLU A 38 -10.91 14.80 -4.74
N GLU A 39 -9.58 14.77 -4.75
CA GLU A 39 -8.80 13.95 -5.66
C GLU A 39 -8.97 12.45 -5.39
N LEU A 40 -9.01 12.07 -4.10
CA LEU A 40 -9.28 10.71 -3.68
C LEU A 40 -10.68 10.25 -4.15
N LYS A 41 -11.70 11.09 -4.01
CA LYS A 41 -13.06 10.79 -4.46
C LYS A 41 -13.10 10.50 -5.96
N LEU A 42 -12.41 11.30 -6.78
CA LEU A 42 -12.33 11.08 -8.22
C LEU A 42 -11.63 9.76 -8.55
N LEU A 43 -10.54 9.45 -7.86
CA LEU A 43 -9.81 8.19 -8.03
C LEU A 43 -10.62 6.96 -7.58
N GLN A 44 -11.39 7.08 -6.50
CA GLN A 44 -12.26 6.01 -6.02
C GLN A 44 -13.43 5.76 -6.98
N ALA A 45 -13.95 6.79 -7.65
CA ALA A 45 -14.92 6.60 -8.73
C ALA A 45 -14.33 5.76 -9.87
N GLU A 46 -13.09 6.05 -10.29
CA GLU A 46 -12.38 5.24 -11.29
C GLU A 46 -12.11 3.80 -10.82
N LEU A 47 -11.82 3.60 -9.52
CA LEU A 47 -11.68 2.25 -8.95
C LEU A 47 -12.98 1.44 -9.04
N VAL A 48 -14.14 2.08 -8.86
CA VAL A 48 -15.45 1.43 -9.05
C VAL A 48 -15.63 1.03 -10.52
N THR A 49 -15.28 1.90 -11.47
CA THR A 49 -15.31 1.58 -12.90
C THR A 49 -14.38 0.40 -13.23
N LEU A 50 -13.16 0.43 -12.69
CA LEU A 50 -12.19 -0.65 -12.85
C LEU A 50 -12.75 -1.96 -12.31
N GLN A 51 -13.35 -1.96 -11.11
CA GLN A 51 -13.92 -3.17 -10.52
C GLN A 51 -15.02 -3.77 -11.40
N GLN A 52 -15.95 -2.95 -11.90
CA GLN A 52 -17.00 -3.42 -12.81
C GLN A 52 -16.40 -4.05 -14.08
N TRP A 53 -15.34 -3.45 -14.62
CA TRP A 53 -14.65 -3.96 -15.78
C TRP A 53 -13.93 -5.29 -15.49
N VAL A 54 -13.20 -5.39 -14.37
CA VAL A 54 -12.55 -6.63 -13.89
C VAL A 54 -13.59 -7.75 -13.75
N THR A 55 -14.73 -7.47 -13.10
CA THR A 55 -15.82 -8.45 -12.94
C THR A 55 -16.42 -8.88 -14.28
N LYS A 56 -16.68 -7.94 -15.19
CA LYS A 56 -17.23 -8.24 -16.53
C LYS A 56 -16.27 -9.07 -17.36
N LYS A 57 -14.97 -8.76 -17.31
CA LYS A 57 -13.92 -9.46 -18.06
C LYS A 57 -13.41 -10.72 -17.35
N LYS A 58 -13.92 -11.02 -16.15
CA LYS A 58 -13.51 -12.17 -15.32
C LYS A 58 -12.00 -12.20 -15.03
N LEU A 59 -11.38 -11.02 -14.97
CA LEU A 59 -9.96 -10.91 -14.65
C LEU A 59 -9.72 -11.24 -13.18
N ARG A 60 -8.52 -11.72 -12.88
CA ARG A 60 -8.06 -12.10 -11.55
C ARG A 60 -6.95 -11.15 -11.14
N VAL A 61 -7.18 -10.29 -10.15
CA VAL A 61 -6.21 -9.24 -9.77
C VAL A 61 -5.76 -9.42 -8.33
N ALA A 62 -4.45 -9.52 -8.11
CA ALA A 62 -3.83 -9.58 -6.80
C ALA A 62 -2.91 -8.37 -6.60
N ILE A 63 -3.13 -7.61 -5.52
CA ILE A 63 -2.37 -6.40 -5.22
C ILE A 63 -1.70 -6.56 -3.85
N LEU A 64 -0.38 -6.64 -3.85
CA LEU A 64 0.44 -6.88 -2.66
C LEU A 64 0.93 -5.56 -2.10
N PHE A 65 0.64 -5.32 -0.83
CA PHE A 65 1.14 -4.17 -0.10
C PHE A 65 2.25 -4.67 0.84
N GLU A 66 3.49 -4.42 0.43
CA GLU A 66 4.68 -4.64 1.24
C GLU A 66 5.35 -3.31 1.60
N GLY A 67 6.34 -3.37 2.48
CA GLY A 67 7.07 -2.21 2.98
C GLY A 67 7.25 -2.22 4.48
N ARG A 68 8.01 -1.25 4.98
CA ARG A 68 8.37 -1.15 6.39
C ARG A 68 7.16 -1.03 7.31
N ASP A 69 7.36 -1.34 8.59
CA ASP A 69 6.37 -1.05 9.60
C ASP A 69 6.11 0.45 9.67
N ALA A 70 4.83 0.78 9.90
CA ALA A 70 4.30 2.13 9.80
C ALA A 70 4.39 2.83 8.43
N ALA A 71 4.81 2.17 7.36
CA ALA A 71 4.89 2.78 6.01
C ALA A 71 3.54 3.25 5.44
N GLY A 72 2.42 2.65 5.87
CA GLY A 72 1.08 3.13 5.54
C GLY A 72 0.20 2.15 4.79
N LYS A 73 0.67 0.91 4.55
CA LYS A 73 0.00 -0.21 3.85
C LYS A 73 -1.51 -0.31 4.11
N GLY A 74 -1.93 -0.75 5.31
CA GLY A 74 -3.36 -0.86 5.64
C GLY A 74 -4.15 0.45 5.57
N GLY A 75 -3.49 1.60 5.72
CA GLY A 75 -4.13 2.90 5.51
C GLY A 75 -4.38 3.21 4.04
N SER A 76 -3.56 2.68 3.14
CA SER A 76 -3.77 2.73 1.69
C SER A 76 -4.84 1.73 1.28
N ILE A 77 -4.75 0.47 1.71
CA ILE A 77 -5.78 -0.55 1.45
C ILE A 77 -7.17 -0.02 1.84
N LYS A 78 -7.31 0.56 3.03
CA LYS A 78 -8.57 1.17 3.48
C LYS A 78 -9.14 2.20 2.47
N ARG A 79 -8.28 2.98 1.80
CA ARG A 79 -8.72 3.97 0.79
C ARG A 79 -9.00 3.35 -0.56
N PHE A 80 -8.30 2.30 -0.95
CA PHE A 80 -8.65 1.51 -2.14
C PHE A 80 -10.04 0.88 -2.01
N THR A 81 -10.33 0.29 -0.86
CA THR A 81 -11.52 -0.55 -0.67
C THR A 81 -12.76 0.21 -0.20
N GLU A 82 -12.64 1.51 0.12
CA GLU A 82 -13.67 2.31 0.80
C GLU A 82 -15.03 2.33 0.08
N HIS A 83 -15.01 2.29 -1.26
CA HIS A 83 -16.21 2.38 -2.10
C HIS A 83 -16.37 1.20 -3.08
N LEU A 84 -15.50 0.19 -2.99
CA LEU A 84 -15.60 -1.00 -3.83
C LEU A 84 -16.71 -1.94 -3.34
N ASN A 85 -17.35 -2.65 -4.27
CA ASN A 85 -18.34 -3.67 -3.96
C ASN A 85 -17.65 -4.84 -3.23
N PRO A 86 -18.03 -5.16 -1.98
CA PRO A 86 -17.39 -6.20 -1.18
C PRO A 86 -17.61 -7.63 -1.71
N ARG A 87 -18.54 -7.83 -2.66
CA ARG A 87 -18.78 -9.17 -3.27
C ARG A 87 -17.74 -9.57 -4.31
N SER A 88 -16.98 -8.61 -4.82
CA SER A 88 -15.98 -8.82 -5.88
C SER A 88 -14.63 -8.23 -5.49
N MET A 89 -14.39 -8.12 -4.18
CA MET A 89 -13.09 -7.79 -3.61
C MET A 89 -12.90 -8.43 -2.25
N ARG A 90 -11.65 -8.71 -1.89
CA ARG A 90 -11.27 -9.18 -0.55
C ARG A 90 -10.00 -8.51 -0.07
N VAL A 91 -9.87 -8.39 1.25
CA VAL A 91 -8.62 -8.01 1.91
C VAL A 91 -8.11 -9.22 2.66
N VAL A 92 -6.87 -9.62 2.35
CA VAL A 92 -6.18 -10.75 2.97
C VAL A 92 -5.14 -10.19 3.92
N ALA A 93 -5.29 -10.51 5.20
CA ALA A 93 -4.36 -10.13 6.27
C ALA A 93 -4.13 -11.36 7.17
N LEU A 94 -3.32 -12.31 6.69
CA LEU A 94 -3.07 -13.56 7.40
C LEU A 94 -2.29 -13.31 8.70
N SER A 95 -2.66 -14.01 9.76
CA SER A 95 -1.91 -14.06 11.02
C SER A 95 -0.66 -14.94 10.87
N LYS A 96 0.13 -15.03 11.95
CA LYS A 96 1.25 -15.98 12.04
C LYS A 96 0.79 -17.39 11.65
N PRO A 97 1.60 -18.17 10.91
CA PRO A 97 1.21 -19.50 10.50
C PRO A 97 0.98 -20.40 11.73
N THR A 98 -0.09 -21.19 11.68
CA THR A 98 -0.35 -22.30 12.62
C THR A 98 0.73 -23.37 12.51
N GLU A 99 0.83 -24.25 13.50
CA GLU A 99 1.76 -25.39 13.47
C GLU A 99 1.59 -26.25 12.21
N VAL A 100 0.34 -26.50 11.82
CA VAL A 100 0.01 -27.23 10.59
C VAL A 100 0.46 -26.48 9.34
N GLU A 101 0.26 -25.15 9.27
CA GLU A 101 0.73 -24.34 8.13
C GLU A 101 2.26 -24.25 8.06
N GLN A 102 2.95 -24.29 9.20
CA GLN A 102 4.43 -24.32 9.25
C GLN A 102 4.99 -25.62 8.68
N GLY A 103 4.27 -26.74 8.85
CA GLY A 103 4.63 -28.04 8.24
C GLY A 103 4.22 -28.20 6.77
N GLN A 104 3.57 -27.19 6.16
CA GLN A 104 3.16 -27.21 4.76
C GLN A 104 4.16 -26.49 3.86
N TRP A 105 4.02 -26.70 2.55
CA TRP A 105 4.67 -25.82 1.59
C TRP A 105 4.21 -24.37 1.80
N TYR A 106 5.17 -23.46 1.96
CA TYR A 106 4.95 -22.09 2.43
C TYR A 106 3.88 -21.32 1.64
N PHE A 107 3.82 -21.50 0.32
CA PHE A 107 2.87 -20.80 -0.56
C PHE A 107 1.43 -21.32 -0.44
N ARG A 108 1.20 -22.52 0.10
CA ARG A 108 -0.13 -23.18 0.12
C ARG A 108 -1.21 -22.31 0.75
N ARG A 109 -0.90 -21.67 1.88
CA ARG A 109 -1.85 -20.79 2.58
C ARG A 109 -2.20 -19.54 1.78
N TYR A 110 -1.28 -19.05 0.95
CA TYR A 110 -1.50 -17.89 0.10
C TYR A 110 -2.23 -18.24 -1.21
N ILE A 111 -1.97 -19.43 -1.77
CA ILE A 111 -2.69 -19.93 -2.95
C ILE A 111 -4.19 -20.00 -2.69
N LYS A 112 -4.59 -20.44 -1.49
CA LYS A 112 -6.01 -20.46 -1.07
C LYS A 112 -6.69 -19.09 -1.18
N GLU A 113 -5.91 -18.02 -1.06
CA GLU A 113 -6.41 -16.65 -1.03
C GLU A 113 -6.37 -15.96 -2.41
N MET A 114 -5.92 -16.65 -3.47
CA MET A 114 -5.84 -16.08 -4.81
C MET A 114 -7.21 -15.60 -5.34
N PRO A 115 -7.21 -14.56 -6.20
CA PRO A 115 -8.43 -14.01 -6.79
C PRO A 115 -9.19 -15.03 -7.64
N ASN A 116 -10.49 -15.13 -7.42
CA ASN A 116 -11.43 -15.81 -8.32
C ASN A 116 -11.70 -14.98 -9.59
N PRO A 117 -12.28 -15.57 -10.65
CA PRO A 117 -12.61 -14.82 -11.87
C PRO A 117 -13.52 -13.62 -11.61
N GLY A 118 -13.00 -12.42 -11.86
CA GLY A 118 -13.69 -11.14 -11.66
C GLY A 118 -13.48 -10.50 -10.29
N GLU A 119 -12.49 -10.97 -9.53
CA GLU A 119 -12.17 -10.54 -8.17
C GLU A 119 -10.87 -9.73 -8.10
N ILE A 120 -10.85 -8.71 -7.23
CA ILE A 120 -9.65 -7.97 -6.83
C ILE A 120 -9.31 -8.31 -5.38
N VAL A 121 -8.13 -8.87 -5.13
CA VAL A 121 -7.67 -9.25 -3.79
C VAL A 121 -6.50 -8.36 -3.35
N PHE A 122 -6.65 -7.71 -2.21
CA PHE A 122 -5.66 -6.83 -1.59
C PHE A 122 -4.95 -7.58 -0.45
N PHE A 123 -3.65 -7.79 -0.58
CA PHE A 123 -2.82 -8.46 0.42
C PHE A 123 -2.14 -7.41 1.33
N ASP A 124 -2.54 -7.34 2.62
CA ASP A 124 -1.81 -6.59 3.64
C ASP A 124 -0.69 -7.49 4.18
N ARG A 125 0.50 -7.35 3.57
CA ARG A 125 1.55 -8.36 3.52
C ARG A 125 1.15 -9.62 2.73
N SER A 126 2.14 -10.41 2.38
CA SER A 126 2.02 -11.54 1.45
C SER A 126 3.03 -12.64 1.80
N TRP A 127 3.32 -13.52 0.84
CA TRP A 127 4.41 -14.49 0.92
C TRP A 127 5.79 -13.82 1.09
N TYR A 128 5.91 -12.52 0.80
CA TYR A 128 7.14 -11.77 1.04
C TYR A 128 7.48 -11.53 2.52
N ASN A 129 6.63 -11.98 3.45
CA ASN A 129 7.04 -12.11 4.86
C ASN A 129 8.34 -12.91 5.00
N ARG A 130 8.48 -14.03 4.27
CA ARG A 130 9.70 -14.86 4.27
C ARG A 130 10.90 -14.21 3.60
N ALA A 131 10.69 -13.22 2.74
CA ALA A 131 11.78 -12.49 2.11
C ALA A 131 12.43 -11.45 3.03
N VAL A 132 11.69 -10.96 4.02
CA VAL A 132 12.10 -9.79 4.81
C VAL A 132 11.89 -9.99 6.31
N VAL A 133 10.64 -10.08 6.78
CA VAL A 133 10.35 -10.05 8.22
C VAL A 133 10.84 -11.32 8.91
N GLU A 134 10.60 -12.49 8.33
CA GLU A 134 10.98 -13.78 8.94
C GLU A 134 12.50 -13.90 9.14
N PRO A 135 13.37 -13.66 8.14
CA PRO A 135 14.82 -13.79 8.35
C PRO A 135 15.42 -12.65 9.20
N VAL A 136 14.80 -11.47 9.20
CA VAL A 136 15.22 -10.37 10.10
C VAL A 136 14.98 -10.74 11.56
N MET A 137 13.80 -11.30 11.85
CA MET A 137 13.34 -11.63 13.20
C MET A 137 13.71 -13.05 13.66
N GLY A 138 14.25 -13.90 12.77
CA GLY A 138 14.56 -15.29 13.07
C GLY A 138 13.33 -16.21 13.13
N PHE A 139 12.27 -15.90 12.38
CA PHE A 139 11.07 -16.73 12.28
C PHE A 139 11.16 -17.80 11.17
N CYS A 140 12.22 -17.80 10.39
CA CYS A 140 12.56 -18.87 9.47
C CYS A 140 14.05 -19.20 9.59
N THR A 141 14.41 -20.42 9.24
CA THR A 141 15.80 -20.86 9.11
C THR A 141 16.43 -20.31 7.83
N ILE A 142 17.77 -20.30 7.76
CA ILE A 142 18.49 -19.89 6.54
C ILE A 142 18.09 -20.77 5.33
N PRO A 143 18.02 -22.11 5.44
CA PRO A 143 17.56 -22.94 4.32
C PRO A 143 16.15 -22.62 3.84
N GLU A 144 15.20 -22.33 4.76
CA GLU A 144 13.84 -21.93 4.37
C GLU A 144 13.82 -20.59 3.62
N TYR A 145 14.62 -19.61 4.05
CA TYR A 145 14.78 -18.35 3.37
C TYR A 145 15.34 -18.55 1.96
N ASP A 146 16.45 -19.29 1.83
CA ASP A 146 17.10 -19.52 0.54
C ASP A 146 16.18 -20.28 -0.42
N GLN A 147 15.49 -21.31 0.08
CA GLN A 147 14.50 -22.04 -0.69
C GLN A 147 13.37 -21.13 -1.17
N PHE A 148 12.82 -20.28 -0.30
CA PHE A 148 11.78 -19.33 -0.69
C PHE A 148 12.28 -18.35 -1.77
N MET A 149 13.49 -17.82 -1.61
CA MET A 149 14.07 -16.85 -2.55
C MET A 149 14.32 -17.45 -3.94
N VAL A 150 14.58 -18.75 -4.02
CA VAL A 150 14.66 -19.51 -5.29
C VAL A 150 13.28 -19.79 -5.87
N GLN A 151 12.29 -20.15 -5.04
CA GLN A 151 10.96 -20.56 -5.50
C GLN A 151 10.07 -19.40 -5.92
N VAL A 152 10.13 -18.25 -5.24
CA VAL A 152 9.16 -17.16 -5.42
C VAL A 152 9.07 -16.62 -6.85
N PRO A 153 10.15 -16.46 -7.65
CA PRO A 153 10.01 -16.01 -9.03
C PRO A 153 9.27 -17.05 -9.90
N GLY A 154 9.52 -18.34 -9.69
CA GLY A 154 8.81 -19.42 -10.38
C GLY A 154 7.35 -19.51 -9.98
N PHE A 155 7.05 -19.33 -8.69
CA PHE A 155 5.68 -19.23 -8.20
C PHE A 155 4.90 -18.09 -8.87
N GLU A 156 5.49 -16.90 -8.93
CA GLU A 156 4.86 -15.74 -9.58
C GLU A 156 4.76 -15.88 -11.09
N HIS A 157 5.71 -16.58 -11.73
CA HIS A 157 5.63 -16.89 -13.16
C HIS A 157 4.42 -17.78 -13.47
N MET A 158 4.18 -18.82 -12.67
CA MET A 158 3.00 -19.68 -12.83
C MET A 158 1.70 -18.88 -12.67
N LEU A 159 1.64 -17.94 -11.72
CA LEU A 159 0.48 -17.06 -11.57
C LEU A 159 0.29 -16.14 -12.80
N TYR A 160 1.39 -15.61 -13.34
CA TYR A 160 1.36 -14.79 -14.54
C TYR A 160 0.88 -15.58 -15.77
N GLU A 161 1.37 -16.80 -15.98
CA GLU A 161 0.95 -17.68 -17.08
C GLU A 161 -0.52 -18.10 -16.96
N ASP A 162 -1.00 -18.32 -15.74
CA ASP A 162 -2.42 -18.53 -15.45
C ASP A 162 -3.25 -17.25 -15.68
N GLY A 163 -2.64 -16.08 -15.90
CA GLY A 163 -3.35 -14.82 -16.19
C GLY A 163 -3.82 -14.09 -14.94
N VAL A 164 -3.20 -14.34 -13.78
CA VAL A 164 -3.35 -13.49 -12.60
C VAL A 164 -2.54 -12.21 -12.79
N ILE A 165 -3.22 -11.07 -12.69
CA ILE A 165 -2.58 -9.76 -12.74
C ILE A 165 -2.04 -9.45 -11.35
N LEU A 166 -0.72 -9.55 -11.20
CA LEU A 166 -0.01 -9.36 -9.94
C LEU A 166 0.64 -7.97 -9.88
N ILE A 167 0.24 -7.15 -8.91
CA ILE A 167 0.83 -5.83 -8.65
C ILE A 167 1.53 -5.86 -7.29
N LYS A 168 2.85 -5.60 -7.25
CA LYS A 168 3.65 -5.64 -6.02
C LYS A 168 4.12 -4.25 -5.61
N PHE A 169 3.56 -3.72 -4.54
CA PHE A 169 3.98 -2.44 -3.96
C PHE A 169 4.96 -2.62 -2.82
N TRP A 170 6.01 -1.80 -2.81
CA TRP A 170 6.83 -1.54 -1.63
C TRP A 170 6.66 -0.09 -1.18
N PHE A 171 6.00 0.11 -0.04
CA PHE A 171 5.85 1.42 0.59
C PHE A 171 7.15 1.77 1.34
N SER A 172 7.93 2.69 0.77
CA SER A 172 9.21 3.14 1.31
C SER A 172 9.04 4.38 2.20
N ILE A 173 9.65 4.37 3.38
CA ILE A 173 9.70 5.51 4.28
C ILE A 173 11.11 5.66 4.86
N SER A 174 11.44 6.87 5.31
CA SER A 174 12.71 7.15 5.98
C SER A 174 12.72 6.59 7.40
N LYS A 175 13.91 6.38 7.95
CA LYS A 175 14.10 5.93 9.34
C LYS A 175 13.46 6.92 10.32
N ASP A 176 13.64 8.21 10.07
CA ASP A 176 13.07 9.30 10.87
C ASP A 176 11.54 9.36 10.80
N GLU A 177 10.97 9.20 9.60
CA GLU A 177 9.52 9.19 9.43
C GLU A 177 8.91 7.93 10.08
N GLN A 178 9.61 6.80 10.05
CA GLN A 178 9.18 5.61 10.80
C GLN A 178 9.15 5.89 12.30
N LYS A 179 10.23 6.44 12.87
CA LYS A 179 10.35 6.79 14.30
C LYS A 179 9.22 7.73 14.71
N LYS A 180 9.04 8.84 13.99
CA LYS A 180 7.96 9.81 14.20
C LYS A 180 6.56 9.18 14.19
N ARG A 181 6.34 8.18 13.32
CA ARG A 181 5.06 7.47 13.25
C ARG A 181 4.85 6.49 14.39
N PHE A 182 5.92 5.92 14.94
CA PHE A 182 5.84 5.10 16.15
C PHE A 182 5.51 5.95 17.37
N ASP A 183 6.21 7.07 17.56
CA ASP A 183 5.94 8.01 18.65
C ASP A 183 4.48 8.49 18.61
N SER A 184 4.01 8.94 17.43
CA SER A 184 2.62 9.36 17.24
C SER A 184 1.57 8.25 17.45
N ARG A 185 1.94 6.96 17.38
CA ARG A 185 1.01 5.85 17.68
C ARG A 185 0.92 5.63 19.18
N MET A 186 2.03 5.75 19.90
CA MET A 186 2.06 5.64 21.36
C MET A 186 1.21 6.74 22.02
N ASP A 187 1.25 7.95 21.46
CA ASP A 187 0.46 9.09 21.96
C ASP A 187 -1.05 9.01 21.61
N ASN A 188 -1.47 8.02 20.82
CA ASN A 188 -2.84 7.94 20.30
C ASN A 188 -3.55 6.65 20.75
N PRO A 189 -4.47 6.72 21.73
CA PRO A 189 -5.17 5.54 22.26
C PRO A 189 -5.83 4.65 21.20
N LEU A 190 -6.32 5.22 20.09
CA LEU A 190 -6.97 4.49 19.01
C LEU A 190 -5.98 3.74 18.08
N LYS A 191 -4.67 3.93 18.29
CA LYS A 191 -3.61 3.35 17.46
C LYS A 191 -2.57 2.56 18.27
N ILE A 192 -2.67 2.54 19.59
CA ILE A 192 -1.74 1.79 20.47
C ILE A 192 -1.69 0.32 20.08
N TRP A 193 -2.83 -0.28 19.72
CA TRP A 193 -2.89 -1.68 19.26
C TRP A 193 -2.04 -1.98 18.02
N LYS A 194 -1.62 -0.96 17.26
CA LYS A 194 -0.74 -1.10 16.08
C LYS A 194 0.74 -1.12 16.45
N PHE A 195 1.06 -1.34 17.72
CA PHE A 195 2.42 -1.34 18.23
C PHE A 195 2.70 -2.66 18.93
N SER A 196 3.61 -3.44 18.34
CA SER A 196 4.12 -4.70 18.83
C SER A 196 5.53 -4.54 19.38
N PRO A 197 5.99 -5.37 20.33
CA PRO A 197 7.40 -5.47 20.69
C PRO A 197 8.33 -5.66 19.48
N VAL A 198 7.84 -6.34 18.42
CA VAL A 198 8.54 -6.50 17.14
C VAL A 198 8.77 -5.15 16.43
N ASP A 199 7.81 -4.23 16.50
CA ASP A 199 7.90 -2.92 15.85
C ASP A 199 9.01 -2.05 16.47
N LYS A 200 9.28 -2.19 17.77
CA LYS A 200 10.42 -1.49 18.44
C LYS A 200 11.76 -1.93 17.85
N MET A 201 11.88 -3.21 17.51
CA MET A 201 13.09 -3.75 16.89
C MET A 201 13.28 -3.25 15.46
N GLY A 202 12.22 -2.77 14.78
CA GLY A 202 12.31 -2.25 13.41
C GLY A 202 13.28 -1.07 13.25
N GLN A 203 13.42 -0.23 14.28
CA GLN A 203 14.39 0.88 14.29
C GLN A 203 15.82 0.41 14.51
N VAL A 204 16.02 -0.59 15.38
CA VAL A 204 17.33 -1.17 15.71
C VAL A 204 17.85 -2.01 14.55
N LEU A 205 16.99 -2.85 13.97
CA LEU A 205 17.30 -3.75 12.87
C LEU A 205 17.13 -3.08 11.50
N TRP A 206 17.17 -1.75 11.43
CA TRP A 206 16.89 -1.00 10.21
C TRP A 206 17.71 -1.50 9.02
N ASP A 207 19.03 -1.65 9.22
CA ASP A 207 19.99 -2.06 8.19
C ASP A 207 19.81 -3.53 7.80
N LYS A 208 19.44 -4.38 8.76
CA LYS A 208 19.09 -5.79 8.48
C LYS A 208 17.85 -5.87 7.59
N TYR A 209 16.82 -5.07 7.88
CA TYR A 209 15.65 -4.94 7.02
C TYR A 209 16.02 -4.40 5.62
N THR A 210 16.93 -3.43 5.54
CA THR A 210 17.42 -2.88 4.27
C THR A 210 18.09 -3.97 3.44
N HIS A 211 18.98 -4.75 4.05
CA HIS A 211 19.69 -5.85 3.40
C HIS A 211 18.72 -6.87 2.79
N TYR A 212 17.76 -7.38 3.57
CA TYR A 212 16.81 -8.37 3.07
C TYR A 212 15.83 -7.81 2.03
N LYS A 213 15.42 -6.53 2.15
CA LYS A 213 14.66 -5.82 1.11
C LYS A 213 15.44 -5.77 -0.21
N GLU A 214 16.73 -5.45 -0.18
CA GLU A 214 17.56 -5.37 -1.39
C GLU A 214 17.75 -6.75 -2.05
N GLN A 215 17.98 -7.79 -1.25
CA GLN A 215 18.01 -9.17 -1.75
C GLN A 215 16.68 -9.55 -2.39
N MET A 216 15.56 -9.21 -1.74
CA MET A 216 14.22 -9.43 -2.26
C MET A 216 14.03 -8.75 -3.63
N PHE A 217 14.33 -7.46 -3.74
CA PHE A 217 14.19 -6.75 -5.00
C PHE A 217 15.10 -7.32 -6.10
N SER A 218 16.38 -7.55 -5.78
CA SER A 218 17.35 -8.01 -6.78
C SER A 218 17.01 -9.39 -7.36
N LYS A 219 16.39 -10.27 -6.58
CA LYS A 219 16.09 -11.65 -7.01
C LYS A 219 14.65 -11.83 -7.52
N THR A 220 13.74 -10.93 -7.18
CA THR A 220 12.30 -11.13 -7.43
C THR A 220 11.64 -9.99 -8.20
N HIS A 221 12.41 -9.01 -8.65
CA HIS A 221 11.97 -8.06 -9.68
C HIS A 221 12.11 -8.70 -11.07
N SER A 222 11.01 -8.78 -11.82
CA SER A 222 11.04 -9.24 -13.22
C SER A 222 10.17 -8.34 -14.12
N THR A 223 10.17 -8.63 -15.42
CA THR A 223 9.30 -7.93 -16.38
C THR A 223 7.82 -8.24 -16.19
N PHE A 224 7.50 -9.49 -15.88
CA PHE A 224 6.13 -9.95 -15.67
C PHE A 224 5.63 -9.72 -14.23
N SER A 225 6.54 -9.59 -13.26
CA SER A 225 6.22 -9.34 -11.86
C SER A 225 7.14 -8.25 -11.28
N PRO A 226 6.95 -6.98 -11.70
CA PRO A 226 7.80 -5.89 -11.27
C PRO A 226 7.50 -5.46 -9.83
N TRP A 227 8.55 -5.07 -9.12
CA TRP A 227 8.43 -4.31 -7.88
C TRP A 227 8.22 -2.83 -8.13
N ILE A 228 7.21 -2.26 -7.47
CA ILE A 228 6.80 -0.86 -7.58
C ILE A 228 7.01 -0.18 -6.24
N ILE A 229 7.97 0.72 -6.18
CA ILE A 229 8.32 1.50 -5.00
C ILE A 229 7.40 2.71 -4.90
N VAL A 230 6.79 2.91 -3.73
CA VAL A 230 5.95 4.06 -3.41
C VAL A 230 6.63 4.87 -2.31
N LYS A 231 7.05 6.11 -2.60
CA LYS A 231 7.60 7.03 -1.58
C LYS A 231 6.49 7.46 -0.63
N ALA A 232 6.49 6.87 0.55
CA ALA A 232 5.37 6.88 1.47
C ALA A 232 5.52 7.82 2.67
N ASN A 233 6.57 8.69 2.71
CA ASN A 233 6.75 9.68 3.77
C ASN A 233 5.51 10.60 3.89
N ASN A 234 4.91 10.99 2.77
CA ASN A 234 3.59 11.61 2.76
C ASN A 234 2.50 10.58 2.47
N LYS A 235 1.80 10.12 3.53
CA LYS A 235 0.72 9.11 3.43
C LYS A 235 -0.35 9.45 2.42
N ARG A 236 -0.70 10.73 2.25
CA ARG A 236 -1.78 11.15 1.35
C ARG A 236 -1.38 10.99 -0.10
N VAL A 237 -0.20 11.51 -0.44
CA VAL A 237 0.37 11.38 -1.77
C VAL A 237 0.57 9.91 -2.11
N ALA A 238 1.15 9.12 -1.21
CA ALA A 238 1.33 7.68 -1.42
C ALA A 238 0.03 6.91 -1.73
N ARG A 239 -1.10 7.30 -1.12
CA ARG A 239 -2.41 6.69 -1.40
C ARG A 239 -2.92 7.05 -2.79
N LEU A 240 -2.92 8.33 -3.13
CA LEU A 240 -3.37 8.80 -4.44
C LEU A 240 -2.54 8.16 -5.56
N GLU A 241 -1.22 8.21 -5.41
CA GLU A 241 -0.29 7.74 -6.44
C GLU A 241 -0.27 6.21 -6.57
N SER A 242 -0.43 5.46 -5.49
CA SER A 242 -0.62 4.00 -5.60
C SER A 242 -1.94 3.64 -6.30
N ILE A 243 -3.03 4.37 -6.04
CA ILE A 243 -4.30 4.17 -6.76
C ILE A 243 -4.13 4.48 -8.26
N ARG A 244 -3.50 5.61 -8.60
CA ARG A 244 -3.16 5.95 -9.98
C ARG A 244 -2.36 4.85 -10.65
N TYR A 245 -1.32 4.35 -9.99
CA TYR A 245 -0.53 3.25 -10.53
C TYR A 245 -1.42 2.05 -10.87
N VAL A 246 -2.25 1.56 -9.95
CA VAL A 246 -3.17 0.45 -10.23
C VAL A 246 -4.07 0.76 -11.42
N LEU A 247 -4.74 1.90 -11.44
CA LEU A 247 -5.64 2.29 -12.54
C LEU A 247 -4.90 2.34 -13.89
N SER A 248 -3.66 2.82 -13.91
CA SER A 248 -2.84 2.92 -15.12
C SER A 248 -2.48 1.57 -15.74
N GLN A 249 -2.56 0.47 -14.99
CA GLN A 249 -2.25 -0.87 -15.49
C GLN A 249 -3.37 -1.50 -16.33
N PHE A 250 -4.53 -0.83 -16.44
CA PHE A 250 -5.71 -1.40 -17.09
C PHE A 250 -6.28 -0.47 -18.17
N HIS A 251 -6.83 -1.07 -19.23
CA HIS A 251 -7.45 -0.38 -20.35
C HIS A 251 -8.98 -0.42 -20.27
N TYR A 252 -9.54 -0.05 -19.11
CA TYR A 252 -10.99 0.04 -18.93
C TYR A 252 -11.55 1.33 -19.55
N SER A 253 -12.81 1.28 -19.99
CA SER A 253 -13.50 2.47 -20.49
C SER A 253 -13.80 3.41 -19.33
N ARG A 254 -13.09 4.54 -19.30
CA ARG A 254 -13.26 5.57 -18.27
C ARG A 254 -14.60 6.28 -18.41
N HIS A 255 -15.11 6.82 -17.32
CA HIS A 255 -16.35 7.59 -17.35
C HIS A 255 -16.22 8.84 -18.23
N ALA A 256 -17.22 9.09 -19.08
CA ALA A 256 -17.33 10.33 -19.84
C ALA A 256 -17.34 11.52 -18.87
N GLY A 257 -16.33 12.39 -18.95
CA GLY A 257 -16.14 13.51 -18.02
C GLY A 257 -15.16 13.28 -16.86
N SER A 258 -14.44 12.15 -16.82
CA SER A 258 -13.38 11.91 -15.84
C SER A 258 -12.24 12.92 -16.00
N LYS A 259 -12.14 13.89 -15.07
CA LYS A 259 -11.13 14.95 -15.08
C LYS A 259 -9.83 14.59 -14.34
N THR A 260 -9.76 13.42 -13.71
CA THR A 260 -8.57 13.01 -12.95
C THR A 260 -7.54 12.38 -13.89
N THR A 261 -6.25 12.61 -13.65
CA THR A 261 -5.20 11.80 -14.28
C THR A 261 -5.23 10.39 -13.69
N ILE A 262 -4.83 9.36 -14.42
CA ILE A 262 -4.58 8.04 -13.82
C ILE A 262 -3.09 7.68 -13.88
N LEU A 263 -2.27 8.54 -14.48
CA LEU A 263 -0.83 8.34 -14.53
C LEU A 263 -0.22 8.79 -13.20
N PRO A 264 0.54 7.93 -12.51
CA PRO A 264 1.18 8.30 -11.26
C PRO A 264 2.36 9.26 -11.49
N ASP A 265 2.66 10.08 -10.48
CA ASP A 265 3.85 10.93 -10.44
C ASP A 265 5.10 10.04 -10.35
N PRO A 266 6.00 10.07 -11.37
CA PRO A 266 7.21 9.27 -11.39
C PRO A 266 8.20 9.64 -10.29
N ASN A 267 8.03 10.77 -9.60
CA ASN A 267 8.83 11.12 -8.43
C ASN A 267 8.36 10.42 -7.15
N VAL A 268 7.13 9.89 -7.14
CA VAL A 268 6.51 9.22 -5.99
C VAL A 268 6.45 7.71 -6.20
N VAL A 269 6.00 7.28 -7.38
CA VAL A 269 5.86 5.86 -7.72
C VAL A 269 6.85 5.51 -8.80
N GLN A 270 7.71 4.55 -8.51
CA GLN A 270 8.81 4.16 -9.38
C GLN A 270 8.87 2.65 -9.49
N ARG A 271 9.07 2.16 -10.71
CA ARG A 271 9.51 0.79 -10.89
C ARG A 271 10.90 0.65 -10.28
N TYR A 272 11.16 -0.44 -9.55
CA TYR A 272 12.50 -0.74 -9.09
C TYR A 272 13.43 -0.93 -10.29
N TYR A 273 14.55 -0.21 -10.27
CA TYR A 273 15.69 -0.45 -11.13
C TYR A 273 16.88 -0.80 -10.25
N ARG A 274 17.68 -1.77 -10.67
CA ARG A 274 18.89 -2.15 -9.93
C ARG A 274 19.88 -0.98 -10.04
N HIS A 275 20.08 -0.26 -8.95
CA HIS A 275 21.07 0.82 -8.85
C HIS A 275 22.27 0.34 -8.02
N ILE A 276 23.45 0.89 -8.29
CA ILE A 276 24.70 0.54 -7.60
C ILE A 276 24.70 1.04 -6.14
N GLU A 277 23.97 2.12 -5.84
CA GLU A 277 23.69 2.59 -4.48
C GLU A 277 22.19 2.86 -4.32
N GLN A 278 21.56 2.26 -3.31
CA GLN A 278 20.16 2.49 -2.97
C GLN A 278 20.05 2.99 -1.53
N ILE A 279 19.93 4.31 -1.37
CA ILE A 279 19.66 4.93 -0.08
C ILE A 279 18.15 4.85 0.18
N ASP A 280 17.75 4.28 1.32
CA ASP A 280 16.39 4.49 1.81
C ASP A 280 16.19 5.99 2.05
N ILE A 281 15.25 6.58 1.31
CA ILE A 281 14.92 8.02 1.37
C ILE A 281 14.34 8.38 2.73
#